data_AF-A0A257M0C7-F1
#
_entry.id   AF-A0A257M0C7-F1
#
_cell.length_a   1.000
_cell.length_b   1.000
_cell.length_c   1.000
_cell.angle_alpha   90.00
_cell.angle_beta   90.00
_cell.angle_gamma   90.00
#
_symmetry.space_group_name_H-M   'P 1'
#
loop_
_entity.id
_entity.type
_entity.pdbx_description
1 polymer ?
#
loop_
_entity_poly.entity_id
_entity_poly.type
_entity_poly.pdbx_seq_one_letter_code
_entity_poly.pdbx_strand_id
1 'polypeptide(L)' 'MKPRRLLLCLTLAVPALSSCSEQLVRVKPYERGVLAKPVMAENLDPLQKAMTEHAYFSREASFGGGGVGGGGCGCN' A
#
# COMPACT_ATOMS: atom_id res chain seq x y z
N MET A 1 20.72 28.17 27.16
CA MET A 1 19.28 28.09 27.56
C MET A 1 19.21 27.31 28.86
N LYS A 2 18.51 27.81 29.90
CA LYS A 2 18.50 27.16 31.23
C LYS A 2 17.92 25.74 31.11
N PRO A 3 18.51 24.70 31.73
CA PRO A 3 18.10 23.29 31.55
C PRO A 3 16.63 23.06 31.92
N ARG A 4 16.11 23.84 32.87
CA ARG A 4 14.70 23.85 33.28
C ARG A 4 13.72 24.30 32.18
N ARG A 5 14.16 25.18 31.26
CA ARG A 5 13.34 25.60 30.10
C ARG A 5 13.36 24.56 28.99
N LEU A 6 14.49 23.87 28.80
CA LEU A 6 14.60 22.78 27.83
C LEU A 6 13.71 21.59 28.23
N LEU A 7 13.73 21.21 29.51
CA LEU A 7 12.84 20.18 30.07
C LEU A 7 11.36 20.54 29.88
N LEU A 8 10.98 21.80 30.12
CA LEU A 8 9.60 22.27 29.93
C LEU A 8 9.14 22.19 28.47
N CYS A 9 10.00 22.60 27.52
CA CYS A 9 9.70 22.50 26.09
C CYS A 9 9.56 21.03 25.65
N LEU A 10 10.41 20.14 26.15
CA LEU A 10 10.36 18.72 25.81
C LEU A 10 9.07 18.07 26.30
N THR A 11 8.63 18.37 27.54
CA THR A 11 7.37 17.85 28.08
C THR A 11 6.14 18.34 27.32
N LEU A 12 6.18 19.56 26.79
CA LEU A 12 5.06 20.14 26.04
C LEU A 12 4.97 19.61 24.59
N ALA A 13 6.08 19.13 24.02
CA ALA A 13 6.13 18.64 22.65
C ALA A 13 5.61 17.20 22.49
N VAL A 14 5.67 16.36 23.54
CA VAL A 14 5.24 14.95 23.50
C VAL A 14 3.80 14.73 22.98
N PRO A 15 2.76 15.47 23.42
CA PRO A 15 1.40 15.25 22.94
C PRO A 15 1.20 15.62 21.46
N ALA A 16 2.07 16.44 20.86
CA ALA A 16 1.98 16.81 19.45
C ALA A 16 2.39 15.69 18.49
N LEU A 17 3.02 14.61 18.98
CA LEU A 17 3.33 13.40 18.21
C LEU A 17 2.31 12.26 18.46
N SER A 18 1.19 12.54 19.10
CA SER A 18 0.15 11.52 19.29
C SER A 18 -0.51 11.15 17.94
N SER A 19 -0.48 9.87 17.60
CA SER A 19 -1.15 9.33 16.41
C SER A 19 -2.65 9.26 16.63
N CYS A 20 -3.46 9.72 15.67
CA CYS A 20 -4.92 9.56 15.68
C CYS A 20 -5.40 8.11 15.43
N SER A 21 -4.54 7.10 15.64
CA SER A 21 -4.84 5.71 15.28
C SER A 21 -5.94 5.08 16.12
N GLU A 22 -6.16 5.59 17.34
CA GLU A 22 -7.21 5.12 18.26
C GLU A 22 -8.61 5.59 17.84
N GLN A 23 -8.72 6.67 17.06
CA GLN A 23 -9.98 7.17 16.48
C GLN A 23 -10.36 6.47 15.16
N LEU A 24 -9.52 5.57 14.64
CA LEU A 24 -9.82 4.87 13.39
C LEU A 24 -10.89 3.81 13.64
N VAL A 25 -11.89 3.78 12.76
CA VAL A 25 -12.91 2.72 12.74
C VAL A 25 -12.22 1.39 12.42
N ARG A 26 -12.07 0.52 13.42
CA ARG A 26 -11.53 -0.83 13.23
C ARG A 26 -12.65 -1.81 12.97
N VAL A 27 -12.61 -2.44 11.80
CA VAL A 27 -13.42 -3.61 11.47
C VAL A 27 -12.95 -4.79 12.31
N LYS A 28 -13.86 -5.58 12.86
CA LYS A 28 -13.47 -6.71 13.71
C LYS A 28 -12.73 -7.77 12.89
N PRO A 29 -11.83 -8.57 13.49
CA PRO A 29 -11.02 -9.54 12.76
C PRO A 29 -11.81 -10.47 11.83
N TYR A 30 -12.99 -10.92 12.26
CA TYR A 30 -13.88 -11.83 11.53
C TYR A 30 -14.75 -11.14 10.46
N GLU A 31 -14.97 -9.83 10.57
CA GLU A 31 -15.70 -9.04 9.56
C GLU A 31 -14.82 -8.75 8.32
N ARG A 32 -13.49 -8.91 8.44
CA ARG A 32 -12.55 -8.70 7.34
C ARG A 32 -12.74 -9.65 6.16
N GLY A 33 -13.32 -10.82 6.39
CA GLY A 33 -13.54 -11.85 5.35
C GLY A 33 -14.54 -11.44 4.27
N VAL A 34 -15.39 -10.42 4.52
CA VAL A 34 -16.45 -9.97 3.59
C VAL A 34 -16.22 -8.56 3.04
N LEU A 35 -15.02 -8.00 3.23
CA LEU A 35 -14.68 -6.68 2.72
C LEU A 35 -14.48 -6.67 1.20
N ALA A 36 -13.92 -7.75 0.67
CA ALA A 36 -13.72 -7.91 -0.77
C ALA A 36 -15.06 -8.27 -1.44
N LYS A 37 -15.51 -7.41 -2.36
CA LYS A 37 -16.66 -7.72 -3.23
C LYS A 37 -16.19 -8.55 -4.42
N PRO A 38 -17.05 -9.38 -5.04
CA PRO A 38 -16.68 -10.15 -6.23
C PRO A 38 -16.13 -9.30 -7.38
N VAL A 39 -16.60 -8.06 -7.52
CA VAL A 39 -16.12 -7.10 -8.54
C VAL A 39 -14.66 -6.65 -8.32
N MET A 40 -14.11 -6.83 -7.12
CA MET A 40 -12.71 -6.52 -6.81
C MET A 40 -11.76 -7.67 -7.19
N ALA A 41 -12.29 -8.76 -7.78
CA ALA A 41 -11.46 -9.85 -8.26
C ALA A 41 -10.54 -9.38 -9.39
N GLU A 42 -9.25 -9.68 -9.27
CA GLU A 42 -8.22 -9.33 -10.25
C GLU A 42 -8.49 -9.91 -11.65
N ASN A 43 -9.15 -11.08 -11.69
CA ASN A 43 -9.41 -11.83 -12.92
C ASN A 43 -10.89 -11.74 -13.37
N LEU A 44 -11.60 -10.67 -12.99
CA LEU A 44 -13.02 -10.53 -13.32
C LEU A 44 -13.25 -10.42 -14.84
N ASP A 45 -12.38 -9.68 -15.54
CA ASP A 45 -12.42 -9.52 -16.99
C ASP A 45 -11.03 -9.82 -17.59
N PRO A 46 -10.91 -10.83 -18.47
CA PRO A 46 -9.64 -11.20 -19.09
C PRO A 46 -9.04 -10.07 -19.95
N LEU A 47 -9.87 -9.21 -20.58
CA LEU A 47 -9.38 -8.10 -21.38
C LEU A 47 -8.76 -7.02 -20.48
N GLN A 48 -9.48 -6.61 -19.43
CA GLN A 48 -8.96 -5.65 -18.45
C GLN A 48 -7.65 -6.13 -17.82
N LYS A 49 -7.57 -7.42 -17.49
CA LYS A 49 -6.35 -8.04 -16.96
C LYS A 49 -5.18 -7.89 -17.93
N ALA A 50 -5.34 -8.34 -19.18
CA ALA A 50 -4.28 -8.29 -20.19
C ALA A 50 -3.79 -6.84 -20.44
N MET A 51 -4.70 -5.87 -20.49
CA MET A 51 -4.36 -4.47 -20.69
C MET A 51 -3.62 -3.87 -19.48
N THR A 52 -4.03 -4.26 -18.27
CA THR A 52 -3.39 -3.82 -17.02
C THR A 52 -1.99 -4.39 -16.89
N GLU A 53 -1.82 -5.69 -17.16
CA GLU A 53 -0.52 -6.36 -17.20
C GLU A 53 0.41 -5.72 -18.24
N HIS A 54 -0.10 -5.47 -19.45
CA HIS A 54 0.67 -4.78 -20.49
C HIS A 54 1.17 -3.40 -20.03
N ALA A 55 0.30 -2.59 -19.43
CA ALA A 55 0.67 -1.27 -18.91
C ALA A 55 1.65 -1.34 -17.73
N TYR A 56 1.46 -2.31 -16.84
CA TYR A 56 2.31 -2.54 -15.67
C TYR A 56 3.74 -2.91 -16.08
N PHE A 57 3.90 -3.96 -16.90
CA PHE A 57 5.23 -4.40 -17.37
C PHE A 57 5.90 -3.39 -18.29
N SER A 58 5.14 -2.60 -19.06
CA SER A 58 5.70 -1.52 -19.88
C SER A 58 6.31 -0.40 -19.01
N ARG A 59 5.79 -0.17 -17.81
CA ARG A 59 6.27 0.86 -16.88
C ARG A 59 7.34 0.34 -15.93
N GLU A 60 7.21 -0.90 -15.49
CA GLU A 60 8.09 -1.54 -14.53
C GLU A 60 9.07 -2.49 -15.22
N ALA A 61 9.60 -2.08 -16.37
CA ALA A 61 10.44 -2.83 -17.34
C ALA A 61 11.69 -3.56 -16.77
N SER A 62 11.85 -3.59 -15.45
CA SER A 62 12.85 -4.30 -14.67
C SER A 62 12.39 -5.67 -14.16
N PHE A 63 11.08 -5.95 -14.10
CA PHE A 63 10.52 -7.23 -13.67
C PHE A 63 9.82 -7.89 -14.85
N GLY A 64 10.33 -9.05 -15.29
CA GLY A 64 9.76 -9.83 -16.38
C GLY A 64 8.24 -10.05 -16.28
N GLY A 65 7.58 -10.05 -17.43
CA GLY A 65 6.14 -10.27 -17.59
C GLY A 65 5.65 -11.59 -17.00
N GLY A 66 4.35 -11.66 -16.67
CA GLY A 66 3.67 -12.85 -16.12
C GLY A 66 3.53 -14.06 -17.06
N GLY A 67 4.31 -14.12 -18.15
CA GLY A 67 4.29 -15.20 -19.13
C GLY A 67 5.68 -15.65 -19.56
N VAL A 68 5.84 -16.96 -19.76
CA VAL A 68 7.04 -17.60 -20.32
C VAL A 68 7.03 -17.51 -21.85
N GLY A 69 7.43 -16.36 -22.42
CA GLY A 69 7.48 -16.17 -23.87
C GLY A 69 8.39 -15.01 -24.26
N GLY A 70 9.54 -15.33 -24.85
CA GLY A 70 10.68 -14.43 -25.05
C GLY A 70 10.44 -13.23 -25.96
N GLY A 71 11.09 -12.12 -25.57
CA GLY A 71 11.09 -10.85 -26.32
C GLY A 71 11.98 -9.73 -25.75
N GLY A 72 13.04 -10.05 -24.99
CA GLY A 72 14.36 -9.44 -25.18
C GLY A 72 14.71 -8.03 -24.67
N CYS A 73 14.15 -7.49 -23.56
CA CYS A 73 14.74 -6.31 -22.88
C CYS A 73 14.35 -6.09 -21.39
N GLY A 74 14.25 -7.12 -20.52
CA GLY A 74 14.23 -6.84 -19.06
C GLY A 74 13.32 -7.69 -18.17
N CYS A 75 13.15 -8.98 -18.45
CA CYS A 75 13.89 -10.08 -17.78
C CYS A 75 13.15 -10.66 -16.56
N ASN A 76 12.59 -11.87 -16.75
CA ASN A 76 12.54 -12.93 -15.73
C ASN A 76 13.93 -13.53 -15.58
#